data_AF-A0A1X7U6G8-F1
#
_entry.id   AF-A0A1X7U6G8-F1
#
_cell.length_a   1.000
_cell.length_b   1.000
_cell.length_c   1.000
_cell.angle_alpha   90.00
_cell.angle_beta   90.00
_cell.angle_gamma   90.00
#
_symmetry.space_group_name_H-M   'P 1'
#
loop_
_entity.id
_entity.type
_entity.pdbx_description
1 polymer ?
#
loop_
_entity_poly.entity_id
_entity_poly.type
_entity_poly.pdbx_seq_one_letter_code
_entity_poly.pdbx_strand_id
1 'polypeptide(L)'
;MDKLLYIDIPRQTLLPFIQKKYPDGHRFMADNDPKHTSKLVLSFLEQNNVNWWRTPTKWPDVNPIENLWHELKNVNCAWAHIDERQEYNNYTIKIT
;
A
#
# COMPACT_ATOMS: atom_id res chain seq x y z
N MET A 1 4.82 13.11 2.63
CA MET A 1 5.74 12.22 3.37
C MET A 1 7.13 12.35 2.76
N ASP A 2 8.15 12.68 3.54
CA ASP A 2 9.53 12.75 3.05
C ASP A 2 10.24 11.38 3.11
N LYS A 3 11.43 11.30 2.53
CA LYS A 3 12.25 10.07 2.44
C LYS A 3 12.75 9.55 3.80
N LEU A 4 12.92 10.42 4.80
CA LEU A 4 13.41 10.03 6.12
C LEU A 4 12.29 9.35 6.91
N LEU A 5 11.13 10.00 6.91
CA LEU A 5 9.91 9.43 7.48
C LEU A 5 9.54 8.13 6.78
N TYR A 6 9.79 8.03 5.46
CA TYR A 6 9.57 6.78 4.75
C TYR A 6 10.44 5.66 5.29
N ILE A 7 11.74 5.87 5.56
CA ILE A 7 12.64 4.82 6.07
C ILE A 7 12.24 4.35 7.47
N ASP A 8 11.71 5.23 8.30
CA ASP A 8 11.26 4.86 9.64
C ASP A 8 10.14 3.82 9.61
N ILE A 9 9.25 3.86 8.61
CA ILE A 9 8.17 2.88 8.49
C ILE A 9 8.72 1.46 8.28
N PRO A 10 9.49 1.14 7.22
CA PRO A 10 10.07 -0.19 7.05
C PRO A 10 10.97 -0.60 8.21
N ARG A 11 11.70 0.35 8.81
CA ARG A 11 12.55 0.07 9.97
C ARG A 11 11.75 -0.48 11.14
N GLN A 12 10.62 0.15 11.47
CA GLN A 12 9.80 -0.22 12.63
C GLN A 12 8.83 -1.36 12.34
N THR A 13 8.40 -1.52 11.09
CA THR A 13 7.32 -2.45 10.72
C THR A 13 7.80 -3.62 9.85
N LEU A 14 8.44 -3.31 8.72
CA LEU A 14 8.81 -4.31 7.71
C LEU A 14 9.91 -5.25 8.19
N LEU A 15 11.01 -4.72 8.76
CA LEU A 15 12.14 -5.55 9.16
C LEU A 15 11.77 -6.60 10.23
N PRO A 16 11.10 -6.23 11.35
CA PRO A 16 10.68 -7.22 12.33
C PRO A 16 9.69 -8.24 11.75
N PHE A 17 8.82 -7.80 10.85
CA PHE A 17 7.84 -8.66 10.19
C PHE A 17 8.52 -9.72 9.30
N ILE A 18 9.44 -9.29 8.44
CA ILE A 18 10.18 -10.19 7.55
C ILE A 18 11.00 -11.20 8.36
N GLN A 19 11.76 -10.73 9.34
CA GLN A 19 12.58 -11.61 10.18
C GLN A 19 11.75 -12.67 10.91
N LYS A 20 10.53 -12.30 11.33
CA LYS A 20 9.63 -13.21 12.04
C LYS A 20 8.87 -14.16 11.12
N LYS A 21 8.42 -13.70 9.95
CA LYS A 21 7.49 -14.44 9.08
C LYS A 21 8.16 -15.13 7.91
N TYR A 22 9.28 -14.61 7.45
CA TYR A 22 10.00 -15.08 6.27
C TYR A 22 11.51 -15.23 6.56
N PRO A 23 11.89 -16.04 7.57
CA PRO A 23 13.29 -16.21 7.94
C PRO A 23 14.11 -16.87 6.83
N ASP A 24 13.49 -17.73 6.02
CA ASP A 24 14.16 -18.51 4.97
C ASP A 24 14.30 -17.75 3.64
N GLY A 25 13.69 -16.56 3.53
CA GLY A 25 13.75 -15.73 2.34
C GLY A 25 12.44 -15.04 2.01
N HIS A 26 12.55 -13.89 1.35
CA HIS A 26 11.42 -13.07 0.93
C HIS A 26 11.76 -12.36 -0.38
N ARG A 27 10.74 -11.75 -1.01
CA ARG A 27 10.94 -10.74 -2.04
C ARG A 27 10.02 -9.56 -1.75
N PHE A 28 10.60 -8.39 -1.55
CA PHE A 28 9.89 -7.16 -1.26
C PHE A 28 9.55 -6.42 -2.56
N MET A 29 8.29 -6.03 -2.73
CA MET A 29 7.83 -5.19 -3.84
C MET A 29 7.27 -3.89 -3.27
N ALA A 30 7.63 -2.78 -3.91
CA ALA A 30 7.09 -1.45 -3.63
C ALA A 30 6.75 -0.76 -4.95
N ASP A 31 5.96 0.32 -4.88
CA ASP A 31 5.71 1.18 -6.03
C ASP A 31 6.98 1.94 -6.45
N ASN A 32 6.90 2.57 -7.62
CA ASN A 32 8.00 3.36 -8.18
C ASN A 32 7.92 4.84 -7.81
N ASP A 33 7.19 5.22 -6.75
CA ASP A 33 7.11 6.63 -6.38
C ASP A 33 8.54 7.15 -6.03
N PRO A 34 8.91 8.37 -6.48
CA PRO A 34 10.25 8.92 -6.32
C PRO A 34 10.82 8.86 -4.89
N LYS A 35 9.97 8.88 -3.86
CA LYS A 35 10.44 8.76 -2.47
C LYS A 35 10.99 7.35 -2.17
N HIS A 36 10.36 6.31 -2.71
CA HIS A 36 10.73 4.90 -2.55
C HIS A 36 11.94 4.51 -3.39
N THR A 37 12.13 5.18 -4.53
CA THR A 37 13.25 4.93 -5.45
C THR A 37 14.48 5.80 -5.17
N SER A 38 14.43 6.64 -4.13
CA SER A 38 15.55 7.51 -3.75
C SER A 38 16.78 6.69 -3.33
N LYS A 39 17.99 7.21 -3.62
CA LYS A 39 19.27 6.54 -3.27
C LYS A 39 19.34 6.16 -1.79
N LEU A 40 18.79 7.01 -0.92
CA LEU A 40 18.78 6.79 0.52
C LEU A 40 17.97 5.55 0.91
N VAL A 41 16.77 5.40 0.33
CA VAL A 41 15.91 4.25 0.58
C VAL A 41 16.51 2.97 0.03
N LEU A 42 17.06 3.02 -1.19
CA LEU A 42 17.72 1.87 -1.80
C LEU A 42 18.92 1.40 -0.96
N SER A 43 19.73 2.35 -0.47
CA SER A 43 20.87 2.04 0.42
C SER A 43 20.40 1.42 1.73
N PHE A 44 19.29 1.90 2.30
CA PHE A 44 18.69 1.31 3.50
C PHE A 44 18.24 -0.13 3.27
N LEU A 45 17.58 -0.43 2.15
CA LEU A 45 17.12 -1.79 1.82
C LEU A 45 18.31 -2.75 1.67
N GLU A 46 19.36 -2.31 0.98
CA GLU A 46 20.59 -3.07 0.79
C GLU A 46 21.31 -3.34 2.13
N GLN A 47 21.48 -2.32 2.97
CA GLN A 47 22.12 -2.45 4.29
C GLN A 47 21.38 -3.41 5.23
N ASN A 48 20.06 -3.53 5.09
CA ASN A 48 19.24 -4.42 5.89
C ASN A 48 18.99 -5.78 5.23
N ASN A 49 19.71 -6.08 4.14
CA ASN A 49 19.61 -7.33 3.39
C ASN A 49 18.17 -7.66 2.97
N VAL A 50 17.38 -6.62 2.66
CA VAL A 50 16.02 -6.77 2.15
C VAL A 50 16.12 -7.14 0.69
N ASN A 51 15.56 -8.27 0.29
CA ASN A 51 15.56 -8.70 -1.11
C ASN A 51 14.46 -7.98 -1.88
N TRP A 52 14.73 -6.75 -2.35
CA TRP A 52 13.73 -5.97 -3.08
C TRP A 52 13.75 -6.25 -4.59
N TRP A 53 12.56 -6.25 -5.19
CA TRP A 53 12.38 -6.34 -6.63
C TRP A 53 12.28 -4.95 -7.24
N ARG A 54 13.11 -4.63 -8.23
CA ARG A 54 12.99 -3.38 -9.00
C ARG A 54 11.90 -3.53 -10.05
N THR A 55 10.77 -2.88 -9.83
CA THR A 55 9.70 -2.80 -10.82
C THR A 55 10.11 -1.83 -11.94
N PRO A 56 9.93 -2.17 -13.23
CA PRO A 56 10.17 -1.24 -14.33
C PRO A 56 9.24 -0.03 -14.24
N THR A 57 9.76 1.19 -14.49
CA THR A 57 9.01 2.45 -14.32
C THR A 57 7.73 2.56 -15.15
N LYS A 58 7.62 1.79 -16.24
CA LYS A 58 6.50 1.88 -17.21
C LYS A 58 5.43 0.78 -17.05
N TRP A 59 5.48 -0.02 -15.97
CA TRP A 59 4.62 -1.18 -15.79
C TRP A 59 3.83 -1.10 -14.47
N PRO A 60 2.88 -0.16 -14.36
CA PRO A 60 2.04 -0.04 -13.16
C PRO A 60 1.23 -1.32 -12.92
N ASP A 61 0.82 -2.01 -13.99
CA ASP A 61 0.00 -3.23 -13.93
C ASP A 61 0.72 -4.43 -13.29
N VAL A 62 2.05 -4.36 -13.16
CA VAL A 62 2.86 -5.44 -12.56
C VAL A 62 2.93 -5.29 -11.04
N ASN A 63 2.55 -4.13 -10.49
CA ASN A 63 2.56 -3.92 -9.05
C ASN A 63 1.25 -4.43 -8.43
N PRO A 64 1.25 -5.55 -7.70
CA PRO A 64 0.03 -6.12 -7.13
C PRO A 64 -0.69 -5.18 -6.16
N ILE A 65 -0.01 -4.16 -5.61
CA ILE A 65 -0.64 -3.17 -4.75
C ILE A 65 -1.63 -2.26 -5.50
N GLU A 66 -1.41 -2.00 -6.80
CA GLU A 66 -2.33 -1.18 -7.59
C GLU A 66 -3.67 -1.90 -7.77
N ASN A 67 -3.63 -3.20 -8.00
CA ASN A 67 -4.83 -4.04 -8.03
C ASN A 67 -5.54 -4.03 -6.67
N LEU A 68 -4.80 -4.14 -5.57
CA LEU A 68 -5.39 -4.05 -4.23
C LEU A 68 -6.02 -2.69 -3.97
N TRP A 69 -5.37 -1.59 -4.38
CA TRP A 69 -5.95 -0.25 -4.28
C TRP A 69 -7.21 -0.09 -5.12
N HIS A 70 -7.25 -0.69 -6.32
CA HIS A 70 -8.45 -0.69 -7.16
C HIS A 70 -9.62 -1.37 -6.45
N GLU A 71 -9.41 -2.57 -5.90
CA GLU A 71 -10.44 -3.28 -5.14
C GLU A 71 -10.89 -2.52 -3.88
N LEU A 72 -9.94 -1.96 -3.11
CA LEU A 72 -10.27 -1.16 -1.93
C LEU A 72 -11.09 0.08 -2.27
N LYS A 73 -10.78 0.75 -3.39
CA LYS A 73 -11.58 1.90 -3.87
C LYS A 73 -12.98 1.47 -4.28
N ASN A 74 -13.11 0.36 -5.01
CA ASN A 74 -14.41 -0.17 -5.42
C ASN A 74 -15.28 -0.50 -4.20
N VAL A 75 -14.69 -1.15 -3.19
CA VAL A 75 -15.34 -1.44 -1.92
C VAL A 75 -15.74 -0.14 -1.22
N ASN A 76 -14.82 0.82 -1.07
CA ASN A 76 -15.12 2.10 -0.41
C ASN A 76 -16.21 2.92 -1.13
N CYS A 77 -16.21 2.93 -2.46
CA CYS A 77 -17.27 3.54 -3.25
C CYS A 77 -18.60 2.80 -3.07
N ALA A 78 -18.59 1.47 -2.99
CA ALA A 78 -19.80 0.70 -2.69
C ALA A 78 -20.36 1.05 -1.30
N TRP A 79 -19.51 1.20 -0.28
CA TRP A 79 -19.92 1.64 1.06
C TRP A 79 -20.46 3.08 1.06
N ALA A 80 -19.80 4.01 0.36
CA ALA A 80 -20.29 5.38 0.21
C ALA A 80 -21.67 5.43 -0.47
N HIS A 81 -21.89 4.61 -1.50
CA HIS A 81 -23.20 4.50 -2.15
C HIS A 81 -24.25 3.77 -1.30
N ILE A 82 -23.84 2.88 -0.38
CA ILE A 82 -24.75 2.27 0.60
C ILE A 82 -25.18 3.30 1.64
N ASP A 83 -24.25 4.10 2.17
CA ASP A 83 -24.56 5.18 3.13
C ASP A 83 -25.50 6.22 2.52
N GLU A 84 -25.27 6.65 1.27
CA GLU A 84 -26.19 7.56 0.56
C GLU A 84 -27.59 6.96 0.36
N ARG A 85 -27.70 5.66 0.08
CA ARG A 85 -29.01 4.97 -0.03
C ARG A 85 -29.70 4.80 1.31
N GLN A 86 -28.96 4.56 2.40
CA GLN A 86 -29.51 4.49 3.76
C GLN A 86 -30.05 5.86 4.19
N GLU A 87 -29.35 6.94 3.85
CA GLU A 87 -29.80 8.30 4.11
C GLU A 87 -31.10 8.62 3.33
N TYR A 88 -31.15 8.32 2.02
CA TYR A 88 -32.35 8.52 1.20
C TYR A 88 -33.56 7.69 1.67
N ASN A 89 -33.35 6.44 2.12
CA ASN A 89 -34.41 5.60 2.66
C ASN A 89 -34.96 6.12 4.00
N ASN A 90 -34.13 6.75 4.83
CA ASN A 90 -34.57 7.35 6.09
C ASN A 90 -35.42 8.62 5.91
N TYR A 91 -35.27 9.34 4.80
CA TYR A 91 -36.16 10.47 4.45
C TYR A 91 -37.46 10.02 3.76
N THR A 92 -37.44 8.89 3.05
CA THR A 92 -38.60 8.41 2.27
C THR A 92 -39.64 7.68 3.15
N ILE A 93 -39.24 7.12 4.30
CA ILE A 93 -40.14 6.37 5.21
C ILE A 93 -40.98 7.29 6.13
N LYS A 94 -40.86 8.63 6.03
CA LYS A 94 -41.64 9.59 6.84
C LYS A 94 -42.78 10.31 6.10
N ILE A 95 -43.33 9.69 5.06
CA ILE A 95 -44.50 10.23 4.35
C ILE A 95 -45.63 9.20 4.35
N THR A 96 -46.29 9.02 5.50
CA THR A 96 -47.69 8.52 5.58
C THR A 96 -48.33 8.98 6.86
#